data_AF-A0A7X6VAP1-F1
#
_entry.id   AF-A0A7X6VAP1-F1
#
_cell.length_a   1.000
_cell.length_b   1.000
_cell.length_c   1.000
_cell.angle_alpha   90.00
_cell.angle_beta   90.00
_cell.angle_gamma   90.00
#
_symmetry.space_group_name_H-M   'P 1'
#
loop_
_entity.id
_entity.type
_entity.pdbx_description
1 polymer ?
#
loop_
_entity_poly.entity_id
_entity_poly.type
_entity_poly.pdbx_seq_one_letter_code
_entity_poly.pdbx_strand_id
1 'polypeptide(L)'
;MALKKNPETESEQVVDTSISSQKAKELFSQEKRMPKKEKKVLTTFSIEPSFKRELEELFSSMGLGWAAGIRFSLKEFQRKYDQN
;
A
#
# COMPACT_ATOMS: atom_id res chain seq x y z
N MET A 1 -1.97 -28.92 -9.79
CA MET A 1 -0.70 -29.67 -9.65
C MET A 1 0.23 -28.86 -8.75
N ALA A 2 0.72 -29.47 -7.67
CA ALA A 2 1.63 -28.83 -6.72
C ALA A 2 3.07 -28.93 -7.25
N LEU A 3 3.78 -27.80 -7.35
CA LEU A 3 5.19 -27.79 -7.70
C LEU A 3 6.02 -28.12 -6.45
N LYS A 4 6.60 -29.31 -6.51
CA LYS A 4 7.51 -29.95 -5.56
C LYS A 4 8.75 -29.07 -5.34
N LYS A 5 9.01 -28.68 -4.09
CA LYS A 5 10.30 -28.08 -3.67
C LYS A 5 11.37 -29.16 -3.65
N ASN A 6 12.51 -28.91 -4.30
CA ASN A 6 13.76 -29.60 -4.01
C ASN A 6 14.68 -28.67 -3.18
N PRO A 7 15.51 -29.24 -2.28
CA PRO A 7 16.37 -28.50 -1.37
C PRO A 7 17.75 -28.19 -2.00
N GLU A 8 18.24 -26.99 -1.69
CA GLU A 8 19.65 -26.58 -1.49
C GLU A 8 20.74 -27.16 -2.41
N THR A 9 21.22 -26.39 -3.40
CA THR A 9 22.67 -26.18 -3.61
C THR A 9 22.94 -25.05 -4.63
N GLU A 10 23.81 -24.12 -4.22
CA GLU A 10 24.74 -23.36 -5.07
C GLU A 10 24.22 -22.18 -5.91
N SER A 11 24.15 -21.02 -5.25
CA SER A 11 25.02 -19.86 -5.51
C SER A 11 25.65 -19.71 -6.92
N GLU A 12 24.87 -19.62 -7.99
CA GLU A 12 25.35 -18.95 -9.20
C GLU A 12 24.96 -17.47 -9.16
N GLN A 13 25.83 -16.69 -8.52
CA GLN A 13 25.96 -15.26 -8.81
C GLN A 13 26.41 -15.12 -10.27
N VAL A 14 25.47 -15.16 -11.20
CA VAL A 14 25.69 -14.59 -12.53
C VAL A 14 25.74 -13.07 -12.34
N VAL A 15 26.93 -12.56 -12.03
CA VAL A 15 27.22 -11.14 -12.07
C VAL A 15 27.20 -10.72 -13.53
N ASP A 16 26.01 -10.40 -14.03
CA ASP A 16 25.81 -9.83 -15.35
C ASP A 16 26.43 -8.42 -15.37
N THR A 17 27.70 -8.33 -15.80
CA THR A 17 28.51 -7.09 -15.87
C THR A 17 28.24 -6.27 -17.13
N SER A 18 27.10 -6.47 -17.81
CA SER A 18 26.78 -5.69 -18.99
C SER A 18 26.39 -4.25 -18.61
N ILE A 19 26.94 -3.25 -19.32
CA ILE A 19 26.60 -1.82 -19.16
C ILE A 19 25.08 -1.60 -19.28
N SER A 20 24.42 -2.42 -20.10
CA SER A 20 22.96 -2.44 -20.26
C SER A 20 22.23 -2.87 -18.98
N SER A 21 22.68 -3.95 -18.32
CA SER A 21 22.13 -4.43 -17.05
C SER A 21 22.30 -3.39 -15.92
N GLN A 22 23.44 -2.70 -15.90
CA GLN A 22 23.70 -1.63 -14.94
C GLN A 22 22.78 -0.41 -15.16
N LYS A 23 22.65 0.06 -16.41
CA LYS A 23 21.79 1.19 -16.78
C LYS A 23 20.30 0.89 -16.58
N ALA A 24 19.87 -0.35 -16.86
CA ALA A 24 18.52 -0.79 -16.57
C ALA A 24 18.23 -0.80 -15.07
N LYS A 25 19.15 -1.33 -14.25
CA LYS A 25 19.00 -1.29 -12.78
C LYS A 25 18.89 0.14 -12.25
N GLU A 26 19.65 1.09 -12.77
CA GLU A 26 19.54 2.49 -12.36
C GLU A 26 18.19 3.11 -12.71
N LEU A 27 17.67 2.85 -13.91
CA LEU A 27 16.36 3.32 -14.36
C LEU A 27 15.22 2.74 -13.51
N PHE A 28 15.26 1.44 -13.18
CA PHE A 28 14.25 0.78 -12.34
C PHE A 28 14.49 1.01 -10.83
N SER A 29 15.64 1.54 -10.42
CA SER A 29 15.91 1.87 -9.01
C SER A 29 15.38 3.23 -8.60
N GLN A 30 15.20 4.17 -9.53
CA GLN A 30 14.65 5.51 -9.24
C GLN A 30 13.16 5.49 -8.87
N GLU A 31 12.44 4.43 -9.22
CA GLU A 31 11.03 4.25 -8.85
C GLU A 31 10.86 3.63 -7.45
N LYS A 32 11.95 3.29 -6.76
CA LYS A 32 11.94 3.07 -5.31
C LYS A 32 11.97 4.42 -4.58
N ARG A 33 10.97 5.28 -4.82
CA ARG A 33 10.48 6.12 -3.72
C ARG A 33 9.95 5.12 -2.71
N MET A 34 10.81 4.64 -1.82
CA MET A 34 10.42 3.73 -0.76
C MET A 34 9.14 4.31 -0.18
N PRO A 35 8.01 3.58 -0.20
CA PRO A 35 6.77 4.09 0.33
C PRO A 35 7.12 4.56 1.74
N LYS A 36 6.99 5.88 1.97
CA LYS A 36 7.26 6.46 3.29
C LYS A 36 6.47 5.58 4.24
N LYS A 37 7.16 4.87 5.13
CA LYS A 37 6.53 3.99 6.11
C LYS A 37 5.70 4.91 7.00
N GLU A 38 4.45 5.14 6.61
CA GLU A 38 3.50 5.90 7.42
C GLU A 38 3.42 5.20 8.77
N LYS A 39 3.56 5.96 9.85
CA LYS A 39 3.34 5.45 11.20
C LYS A 39 1.87 5.05 11.28
N LYS A 40 1.59 3.76 11.11
CA LYS A 40 0.24 3.21 11.23
C LYS A 40 -0.17 3.27 12.70
N VAL A 41 -0.87 4.33 13.08
CA VAL A 41 -1.51 4.43 14.39
C VAL A 41 -2.85 3.71 14.29
N LEU A 42 -3.09 2.74 15.19
CA LEU A 42 -4.39 2.12 15.33
C LEU A 42 -5.28 3.06 16.12
N THR A 43 -6.36 3.53 15.49
CA THR A 43 -7.33 4.44 16.10
C THR A 43 -8.67 3.73 16.22
N THR A 44 -9.30 3.83 17.38
CA THR A 44 -10.65 3.31 17.65
C THR A 44 -11.63 4.47 17.75
N PHE A 45 -12.84 4.30 17.21
CA PHE A 45 -13.91 5.28 17.29
C PHE A 45 -15.12 4.66 17.97
N SER A 46 -15.71 5.38 18.92
CA SER A 46 -17.01 5.03 19.47
C SER A 46 -18.09 5.60 18.56
N ILE A 47 -18.64 4.75 17.70
CA ILE A 47 -19.71 5.11 16.77
C ILE A 47 -20.88 4.15 16.91
N GLU A 48 -22.05 4.60 16.48
CA GLU A 48 -23.25 3.78 16.49
C GLU A 48 -23.16 2.63 15.47
N PRO A 49 -23.67 1.42 15.79
CA PRO A 49 -23.64 0.30 14.86
C PRO A 49 -24.39 0.53 13.54
N SER A 50 -25.49 1.30 13.57
CA SER A 50 -26.25 1.73 12.39
C SER A 50 -25.37 2.57 11.46
N PHE A 51 -24.76 3.62 12.02
CA PHE A 51 -23.88 4.53 11.32
C PHE A 51 -22.66 3.84 10.70
N LYS A 52 -22.08 2.85 11.39
CA LYS A 52 -21.00 2.02 10.82
C LYS A 52 -21.43 1.32 9.53
N ARG A 53 -22.62 0.73 9.49
CA ARG A 53 -23.11 0.00 8.31
C ARG A 53 -23.34 0.94 7.12
N GLU A 54 -23.95 2.09 7.38
CA GLU A 54 -24.18 3.10 6.35
C GLU A 54 -22.87 3.59 5.72
N LEU A 55 -21.85 3.83 6.55
CA LEU A 55 -20.51 4.17 6.07
C LEU A 55 -19.85 3.02 5.29
N GLU A 56 -19.97 1.78 5.76
CA GLU A 56 -19.45 0.60 5.04
C GLU A 56 -20.07 0.46 3.66
N GLU A 57 -21.38 0.64 3.55
CA GLU A 57 -22.11 0.59 2.27
C GLU A 57 -21.70 1.74 1.35
N LEU A 58 -21.60 2.97 1.88
CA LEU A 58 -21.14 4.13 1.14
C LEU A 58 -19.71 3.91 0.60
N PHE A 59 -18.79 3.47 1.44
CA PHE A 59 -17.41 3.22 1.01
C PHE A 59 -17.32 2.09 0.00
N SER A 60 -18.11 1.03 0.17
CA SER A 60 -18.19 -0.07 -0.79
C SER A 60 -18.71 0.40 -2.16
N SER A 61 -19.67 1.32 -2.20
CA SER A 61 -20.18 1.89 -3.45
C SER A 61 -19.09 2.65 -4.24
N MET A 62 -18.09 3.19 -3.54
CA MET A 62 -16.93 3.88 -4.10
C MET A 62 -15.75 2.94 -4.38
N GLY A 63 -15.88 1.63 -4.13
CA GLY A 63 -14.79 0.66 -4.25
C GLY A 63 -13.71 0.79 -3.15
N LEU A 64 -14.05 1.42 -2.02
CA LEU A 64 -13.15 1.63 -0.89
C LEU A 64 -13.47 0.65 0.25
N GLY A 65 -12.45 0.02 0.82
CA GLY A 65 -12.61 -0.73 2.08
C GLY A 65 -12.75 0.20 3.29
N TRP A 66 -13.28 -0.30 4.41
CA TRP A 66 -13.55 0.45 5.65
C TRP A 66 -12.41 1.41 6.05
N ALA A 67 -11.19 0.88 6.22
CA ALA A 67 -10.05 1.70 6.64
C ALA A 67 -9.64 2.75 5.60
N ALA A 68 -9.82 2.48 4.31
CA ALA A 68 -9.53 3.42 3.24
C ALA A 68 -10.57 4.53 3.18
N GLY A 69 -11.86 4.18 3.33
CA GLY A 69 -12.96 5.13 3.39
C GLY A 69 -12.82 6.12 4.54
N ILE A 70 -12.53 5.64 5.76
CA ILE A 70 -12.30 6.51 6.91
C ILE A 70 -11.13 7.49 6.66
N ARG A 71 -10.01 7.03 6.13
CA ARG A 71 -8.86 7.89 5.80
C ARG A 71 -9.20 8.93 4.75
N PHE A 72 -9.93 8.53 3.71
CA PHE A 72 -10.38 9.41 2.65
C PHE A 72 -11.28 10.52 3.22
N SER A 73 -12.30 10.15 3.99
CA SER A 73 -13.21 11.11 4.61
C SER A 73 -12.50 12.08 5.56
N LEU A 74 -11.58 11.60 6.40
CA LEU A 74 -10.80 12.45 7.30
C LEU A 74 -9.91 13.44 6.52
N LYS A 75 -9.27 12.97 5.44
CA LYS A 75 -8.44 13.83 4.59
C LYS A 75 -9.26 14.89 3.86
N GLU A 76 -10.42 14.52 3.32
CA GLU A 76 -11.33 15.48 2.68
C GLU A 76 -11.91 16.47 3.69
N PHE A 77 -12.24 16.01 4.90
CA PHE A 77 -12.66 16.88 6.00
C PHE A 77 -11.57 17.89 6.33
N GLN A 78 -10.35 17.43 6.59
CA GLN A 78 -9.21 18.32 6.86
C GLN A 78 -9.04 19.35 5.73
N ARG A 79 -9.02 18.90 4.46
CA ARG A 79 -8.85 19.80 3.31
C ARG A 79 -9.91 20.89 3.23
N LYS A 80 -11.16 20.59 3.63
CA LYS A 80 -12.26 21.56 3.63
C LYS A 80 -12.15 22.61 4.74
N TYR A 81 -11.59 22.23 5.89
CA TYR A 81 -11.57 23.09 7.09
C TYR A 81 -10.21 23.69 7.44
N ASP A 82 -9.11 23.24 6.81
CA ASP A 82 -7.77 23.85 6.92
C ASP A 82 -7.61 25.15 6.11
N GLN A 83 -8.62 25.58 5.34
CA GLN A 83 -8.60 26.85 4.59
C GLN A 83 -9.20 28.05 5.34
N ASN A 84 -9.51 27.91 6.63
CA ASN A 84 -9.80 29.02 7.55
C ASN A 84 -8.56 29.36 8.38
#